data_AF-A0A836UBL5-F1
#
_entry.id   AF-A0A836UBL5-F1
#
_cell.length_a   1.000
_cell.length_b   1.000
_cell.length_c   1.000
_cell.angle_alpha   90.00
_cell.angle_beta   90.00
_cell.angle_gamma   90.00
#
_symmetry.space_group_name_H-M   'P 1'
#
loop_
_entity.id
_entity.type
_entity.pdbx_description
1 polymer ?
#
loop_
_entity_poly.entity_id
_entity_poly.type
_entity_poly.pdbx_seq_one_letter_code
_entity_poly.pdbx_strand_id
1 'polypeptide(L)'
;KEHKICDYVGLTPAATDIDMYVEESQQDRGPMSPLVPAACAGWMESLRRYGTMDAADVFAPAIELAEGGFALTVKNSSFFAGSVNDLSKYPSSASTYLVDGRCPEPGEVLIQQDLAETYRAVAADGPDVFYGGAIGDVIAAFMAEMGGLLTKQDLIDNKPQWLDPLGVDYRDFTIWAPPAPCQAIQYLETLKLLEGFDIAGMGHNTADTLHTFIEAVKLACIDRIQYATLPDSPTAGLLSDGYCQQRRTLGSVDG
;
A
#
# COMPACT_ATOMS: atom_id res chain seq x y z
N LYS A 1 -24.94 0.80 -7.66
CA LYS A 1 -23.83 -0.17 -7.85
C LYS A 1 -23.26 -0.46 -6.46
N GLU A 2 -22.83 -1.69 -6.19
CA GLU A 2 -22.17 -2.01 -4.92
C GLU A 2 -20.78 -1.32 -4.89
N HIS A 3 -20.41 -0.75 -3.74
CA HIS A 3 -19.07 -0.22 -3.49
C HIS A 3 -18.44 -1.07 -2.37
N LYS A 4 -17.30 -1.69 -2.65
CA LYS A 4 -16.55 -2.51 -1.70
C LYS A 4 -15.06 -2.25 -1.84
N ILE A 5 -14.34 -2.43 -0.75
CA ILE A 5 -12.89 -2.33 -0.67
C ILE A 5 -12.33 -3.73 -0.44
N CYS A 6 -11.42 -4.17 -1.32
CA CYS A 6 -10.60 -5.35 -1.06
C CYS A 6 -9.39 -4.90 -0.25
N ASP A 7 -9.43 -5.10 1.06
CA ASP A 7 -8.27 -4.90 1.91
C ASP A 7 -7.36 -6.12 1.83
N TYR A 8 -6.20 -5.93 1.23
CA TYR A 8 -5.11 -6.90 1.18
C TYR A 8 -3.83 -6.24 1.68
N VAL A 9 -3.91 -5.37 2.67
CA VAL A 9 -2.71 -4.90 3.38
C VAL A 9 -2.08 -6.09 4.11
N GLY A 10 -0.76 -6.21 3.98
CA GLY A 10 -0.01 -7.23 4.69
C GLY A 10 -0.01 -6.99 6.18
N LEU A 11 -0.26 -8.02 6.98
CA LEU A 11 -0.11 -7.95 8.43
C LEU A 11 1.37 -8.00 8.83
N THR A 12 1.65 -7.48 10.02
CA THR A 12 2.94 -7.68 10.67
C THR A 12 3.10 -9.17 11.01
N PRO A 13 4.27 -9.80 10.76
CA PRO A 13 4.50 -11.20 11.14
C PRO A 13 4.20 -11.45 12.62
N ALA A 14 3.61 -12.60 12.96
CA ALA A 14 3.14 -12.91 14.31
C ALA A 14 4.26 -12.93 15.36
N ALA A 15 5.49 -13.23 14.94
CA ALA A 15 6.67 -13.24 15.80
C ALA A 15 7.22 -11.83 16.12
N THR A 16 6.61 -10.77 15.59
CA THR A 16 7.11 -9.41 15.74
C THR A 16 6.91 -8.88 17.16
N ASP A 17 7.99 -8.37 17.73
CA ASP A 17 8.01 -7.59 18.96
C ASP A 17 8.66 -6.24 18.68
N ILE A 18 8.09 -5.15 19.22
CA ILE A 18 8.61 -3.80 19.04
C ILE A 18 10.03 -3.66 19.61
N ASP A 19 10.35 -4.41 20.66
CA ASP A 19 11.67 -4.38 21.31
C ASP A 19 12.78 -4.97 20.41
N MET A 20 12.42 -5.67 19.33
CA MET A 20 13.39 -6.17 18.33
C MET A 20 13.92 -5.07 17.40
N TYR A 21 13.24 -3.92 17.31
CA TYR A 21 13.60 -2.79 16.44
C TYR A 21 14.34 -1.72 17.24
N VAL A 22 15.56 -2.04 17.64
CA VAL A 22 16.45 -1.13 18.38
C VAL A 22 16.99 0.00 17.51
N GLU A 23 17.12 -0.23 16.20
CA GLU A 23 17.50 0.77 15.20
C GLU A 23 16.40 0.94 14.16
N GLU A 24 16.14 2.18 13.76
CA GLU A 24 15.16 2.51 12.70
C GLU A 24 15.46 1.79 11.38
N SER A 25 16.75 1.53 11.10
CA SER A 25 17.22 0.81 9.91
C SER A 25 16.61 -0.59 9.75
N GLN A 26 16.22 -1.23 10.86
CA GLN A 26 15.59 -2.55 10.87
C GLN A 26 14.14 -2.52 10.37
N GLN A 27 13.48 -1.35 10.45
CA GLN A 27 12.14 -1.15 9.90
C GLN A 27 12.18 -0.81 8.41
N ASP A 28 13.25 -0.13 7.96
CA ASP A 28 13.37 0.34 6.58
C ASP A 28 13.96 -0.70 5.62
N ARG A 29 14.85 -1.59 6.11
CA ARG A 29 15.65 -2.47 5.25
C ARG A 29 15.89 -3.84 5.86
N GLY A 30 16.14 -4.80 4.96
CA GLY A 30 16.55 -6.16 5.33
C GLY A 30 15.39 -7.04 5.78
N PRO A 31 15.67 -8.20 6.36
CA PRO A 31 14.69 -9.27 6.57
C PRO A 31 13.73 -9.03 7.75
N MET A 32 13.95 -7.98 8.55
CA MET A 32 13.03 -7.57 9.63
C MET A 32 11.95 -6.58 9.14
N SER A 33 12.18 -5.92 8.02
CA SER A 33 11.33 -4.84 7.48
C SER A 33 10.01 -5.30 6.86
N PRO A 34 9.91 -6.44 6.14
CA PRO A 34 8.71 -6.78 5.38
C PRO A 34 7.50 -7.13 6.24
N LEU A 35 6.35 -6.56 5.88
CA LEU A 35 5.04 -7.12 6.21
C LEU A 35 4.77 -8.38 5.37
N VAL A 36 3.78 -9.17 5.76
CA VAL A 36 3.36 -10.36 5.03
C VAL A 36 2.86 -9.98 3.62
N PRO A 37 3.47 -10.45 2.52
CA PRO A 37 3.03 -10.09 1.17
C PRO A 37 1.60 -10.52 0.90
N ALA A 38 0.74 -9.60 0.45
CA ALA A 38 -0.70 -9.84 0.35
C ALA A 38 -1.30 -9.49 -1.02
N ALA A 39 -0.53 -8.83 -1.89
CA ALA A 39 -0.99 -8.36 -3.19
C ALA A 39 -1.49 -9.49 -4.10
N CYS A 40 -0.79 -10.63 -4.14
CA CYS A 40 -1.19 -11.79 -4.96
C CYS A 40 -2.61 -12.26 -4.60
N ALA A 41 -2.89 -12.48 -3.31
CA ALA A 41 -4.22 -12.83 -2.85
C ALA A 41 -5.26 -11.75 -3.17
N GLY A 42 -4.91 -10.46 -2.98
CA GLY A 42 -5.79 -9.34 -3.28
C GLY A 42 -6.20 -9.26 -4.76
N TRP A 43 -5.24 -9.42 -5.67
CA TRP A 43 -5.49 -9.44 -7.12
C TRP A 43 -6.35 -10.63 -7.51
N MET A 44 -6.01 -11.83 -7.05
CA MET A 44 -6.74 -13.05 -7.37
C MET A 44 -8.16 -13.03 -6.79
N GLU A 45 -8.35 -12.53 -5.58
CA GLU A 45 -9.68 -12.39 -4.97
C GLU A 45 -10.53 -11.33 -5.70
N SER A 46 -9.93 -10.22 -6.12
CA SER A 46 -10.60 -9.20 -6.91
C SER A 46 -11.01 -9.73 -8.29
N LEU A 47 -10.12 -10.47 -8.96
CA LEU A 47 -10.40 -11.13 -10.23
C LEU A 47 -11.49 -12.19 -10.07
N ARG A 48 -11.46 -13.00 -9.00
CA ARG A 48 -12.48 -14.01 -8.72
C ARG A 48 -13.86 -13.39 -8.49
N ARG A 49 -13.95 -12.27 -7.76
CA ARG A 49 -15.23 -11.65 -7.40
C ARG A 49 -15.82 -10.77 -8.50
N TYR A 50 -14.97 -9.98 -9.18
CA TYR A 50 -15.42 -8.94 -10.12
C TYR A 50 -14.82 -9.06 -11.52
N GLY A 51 -13.84 -9.94 -11.71
CA GLY A 51 -13.21 -10.19 -12.99
C GLY A 51 -14.12 -10.89 -13.98
N THR A 52 -13.70 -10.86 -15.25
CA THR A 52 -14.39 -11.51 -16.37
C THR A 52 -13.44 -12.26 -17.29
N MET A 53 -12.14 -12.28 -16.97
CA MET A 53 -11.07 -12.92 -17.73
C MET A 53 -10.43 -14.01 -16.88
N ASP A 54 -9.84 -15.01 -17.54
CA ASP A 54 -9.06 -16.03 -16.87
C ASP A 54 -7.73 -15.46 -16.35
N ALA A 55 -7.23 -16.00 -15.25
CA ALA A 55 -5.98 -15.54 -14.65
C ALA A 55 -4.80 -15.65 -15.63
N ALA A 56 -4.76 -16.71 -16.46
CA ALA A 56 -3.76 -16.88 -17.50
C ALA A 56 -3.71 -15.68 -18.46
N ASP A 57 -4.86 -15.18 -18.91
CA ASP A 57 -4.93 -14.04 -19.82
C ASP A 57 -4.53 -12.73 -19.14
N VAL A 58 -4.90 -12.56 -17.87
CA VAL A 58 -4.56 -11.36 -17.08
C VAL A 58 -3.06 -11.28 -16.79
N PHE A 59 -2.42 -12.41 -16.51
CA PHE A 59 -0.99 -12.48 -16.19
C PHE A 59 -0.09 -12.58 -17.43
N ALA A 60 -0.61 -12.97 -18.59
CA ALA A 60 0.18 -13.18 -19.80
C ALA A 60 1.11 -12.00 -20.16
N PRO A 61 0.65 -10.72 -20.17
CA PRO A 61 1.54 -9.60 -20.47
C PRO A 61 2.68 -9.42 -19.46
N ALA A 62 2.42 -9.70 -18.18
CA ALA A 62 3.44 -9.60 -17.14
C ALA A 62 4.47 -10.74 -17.23
N ILE A 63 4.02 -11.94 -17.59
CA ILE A 63 4.89 -13.09 -17.87
C ILE A 63 5.78 -12.78 -19.08
N GLU A 64 5.23 -12.29 -20.19
CA GLU A 64 5.99 -11.92 -21.38
C GLU A 64 7.09 -10.90 -21.07
N LEU A 65 6.77 -9.85 -20.30
CA LEU A 65 7.76 -8.84 -19.90
C LEU A 65 8.82 -9.40 -18.94
N ALA A 66 8.45 -10.32 -18.04
CA ALA A 66 9.39 -10.94 -17.12
C ALA A 66 10.35 -11.91 -17.85
N GLU A 67 9.86 -12.67 -18.83
CA GLU A 67 10.64 -13.62 -19.63
C GLU A 67 11.48 -12.95 -20.71
N GLY A 68 10.86 -12.08 -21.53
CA GLY A 68 11.50 -11.41 -22.65
C GLY A 68 12.31 -10.19 -22.25
N GLY A 69 12.04 -9.67 -21.05
CA GLY A 69 12.65 -8.49 -20.49
C GLY A 69 12.10 -7.18 -21.05
N PHE A 70 12.46 -6.08 -20.39
CA PHE A 70 12.11 -4.73 -20.83
C PHE A 70 13.26 -3.76 -20.62
N ALA A 71 13.34 -2.75 -21.49
CA ALA A 71 14.36 -1.72 -21.40
C ALA A 71 14.08 -0.78 -20.22
N LEU A 72 15.10 -0.56 -19.39
CA LEU A 72 14.99 0.28 -18.21
C LEU A 72 14.92 1.76 -18.58
N THR A 73 14.03 2.49 -17.91
CA THR A 73 13.94 3.95 -18.04
C THR A 73 15.00 4.64 -17.19
N VAL A 74 15.25 5.93 -17.45
CA VAL A 74 16.07 6.80 -16.58
C VAL A 74 15.61 6.74 -15.13
N LYS A 75 14.28 6.68 -14.90
CA LYS A 75 13.72 6.60 -13.55
C LYS A 75 14.02 5.25 -12.89
N ASN A 76 13.94 4.13 -13.63
CA ASN A 76 14.30 2.82 -13.10
C ASN A 76 15.76 2.78 -12.65
N SER A 77 16.69 3.22 -13.50
CA SER A 77 18.12 3.29 -13.15
C SER A 77 18.37 4.19 -11.94
N SER A 78 17.65 5.32 -11.81
CA SER A 78 17.78 6.17 -10.62
C SER A 78 17.35 5.47 -9.32
N PHE A 79 16.33 4.60 -9.38
CA PHE A 79 15.93 3.78 -8.24
C PHE A 79 16.94 2.69 -7.92
N PHE A 80 17.42 1.97 -8.93
CA PHE A 80 18.46 0.94 -8.73
C PHE A 80 19.76 1.53 -8.16
N ALA A 81 20.17 2.72 -8.62
CA ALA A 81 21.38 3.39 -8.13
C ALA A 81 21.33 3.63 -6.61
N GLY A 82 20.15 4.01 -6.08
CA GLY A 82 19.93 4.17 -4.64
C GLY A 82 19.89 2.86 -3.85
N SER A 83 19.75 1.72 -4.52
CA SER A 83 19.56 0.40 -3.91
C SER A 83 20.72 -0.58 -4.14
N VAL A 84 21.76 -0.21 -4.90
CA VAL A 84 22.90 -1.12 -5.22
C VAL A 84 23.47 -1.76 -3.97
N ASN A 85 23.69 -0.98 -2.90
CA ASN A 85 24.25 -1.48 -1.65
C ASN A 85 23.35 -2.52 -0.97
N ASP A 86 22.02 -2.36 -1.05
CA ASP A 86 21.08 -3.31 -0.45
C ASP A 86 20.92 -4.56 -1.31
N LEU A 87 20.82 -4.39 -2.63
CA LEU A 87 20.72 -5.50 -3.59
C LEU A 87 21.98 -6.38 -3.56
N SER A 88 23.15 -5.78 -3.38
CA SER A 88 24.43 -6.49 -3.32
C SER A 88 24.57 -7.41 -2.09
N LYS A 89 23.75 -7.22 -1.04
CA LYS A 89 23.80 -8.05 0.18
C LYS A 89 23.32 -9.48 -0.07
N TYR A 90 22.47 -9.69 -1.08
CA TYR A 90 21.83 -10.96 -1.35
C TYR A 90 22.16 -11.43 -2.76
N PRO A 91 22.80 -12.61 -2.93
CA PRO A 91 23.15 -13.12 -4.25
C PRO A 91 21.97 -13.18 -5.23
N SER A 92 20.78 -13.57 -4.77
CA SER A 92 19.55 -13.63 -5.57
C SER A 92 19.09 -12.27 -6.08
N SER A 93 19.22 -11.22 -5.27
CA SER A 93 18.87 -9.86 -5.67
C SER A 93 19.93 -9.27 -6.60
N ALA A 94 21.21 -9.46 -6.27
CA ALA A 94 22.32 -8.98 -7.08
C ALA A 94 22.30 -9.58 -8.49
N SER A 95 22.08 -10.88 -8.63
CA SER A 95 22.02 -11.55 -9.94
C SER A 95 20.83 -11.11 -10.80
N THR A 96 19.73 -10.71 -10.16
CA THR A 96 18.50 -10.30 -10.86
C THR A 96 18.57 -8.84 -11.29
N TYR A 97 19.03 -7.95 -10.40
CA TYR A 97 18.83 -6.51 -10.56
C TYR A 97 20.11 -5.71 -10.85
N LEU A 98 21.29 -6.30 -10.71
CA LEU A 98 22.57 -5.64 -10.97
C LEU A 98 23.27 -6.26 -12.18
N VAL A 99 24.00 -5.43 -12.91
CA VAL A 99 24.83 -5.86 -14.05
C VAL A 99 26.27 -5.90 -13.58
N ASP A 100 26.87 -7.07 -13.43
CA ASP A 100 28.24 -7.21 -12.90
C ASP A 100 28.48 -6.44 -11.57
N GLY A 101 27.45 -6.42 -10.71
CA GLY A 101 27.48 -5.73 -9.42
C GLY A 101 27.30 -4.20 -9.47
N ARG A 102 27.13 -3.60 -10.65
CA ARG A 102 26.75 -2.18 -10.79
C ARG A 102 25.26 -2.00 -11.04
N CYS A 103 24.79 -0.77 -10.83
CA CYS A 103 23.48 -0.34 -11.29
C CYS A 103 23.34 -0.53 -12.81
N PRO A 104 22.19 -1.01 -13.30
CA PRO A 104 21.90 -1.01 -14.72
C PRO A 104 21.62 0.42 -15.24
N GLU A 105 22.08 0.70 -16.44
CA GLU A 105 21.94 1.97 -17.15
C GLU A 105 20.61 2.05 -17.93
N PRO A 106 20.11 3.25 -18.23
CA PRO A 106 18.91 3.41 -19.04
C PRO A 106 19.07 2.74 -20.41
N GLY A 107 18.07 1.97 -20.81
CA GLY A 107 18.08 1.18 -22.05
C GLY A 107 18.63 -0.23 -21.90
N GLU A 108 19.34 -0.56 -20.82
CA GLU A 108 19.68 -1.95 -20.52
C GLU A 108 18.40 -2.76 -20.23
N VAL A 109 18.41 -4.03 -20.61
CA VAL A 109 17.23 -4.91 -20.53
C VAL A 109 17.26 -5.69 -19.23
N LEU A 110 16.22 -5.53 -18.42
CA LEU A 110 16.01 -6.35 -17.22
C LEU A 110 15.16 -7.57 -17.55
N ILE A 111 15.66 -8.76 -17.24
CA ILE A 111 14.98 -10.05 -17.41
C ILE A 111 14.79 -10.68 -16.03
N GLN A 112 13.61 -11.24 -15.75
CA GLN A 112 13.22 -11.78 -14.45
C GLN A 112 12.58 -13.17 -14.62
N GLN A 113 13.38 -14.18 -14.98
CA GLN A 113 12.88 -15.54 -15.27
C GLN A 113 12.16 -16.17 -14.05
N ASP A 114 12.74 -16.06 -12.86
CA ASP A 114 12.13 -16.59 -11.62
C ASP A 114 10.78 -15.94 -11.31
N LEU A 115 10.62 -14.66 -11.67
CA LEU A 115 9.35 -13.96 -11.53
C LEU A 115 8.32 -14.44 -12.57
N ALA A 116 8.75 -14.70 -13.80
CA ALA A 116 7.88 -15.29 -14.81
C ALA A 116 7.38 -16.68 -14.39
N GLU A 117 8.25 -17.51 -13.82
CA GLU A 117 7.87 -18.81 -13.26
C GLU A 117 6.86 -18.67 -12.12
N THR A 118 7.09 -17.70 -11.22
CA THR A 118 6.16 -17.38 -10.14
C THR A 118 4.79 -16.98 -10.70
N TYR A 119 4.73 -16.10 -11.70
CA TYR A 119 3.48 -15.68 -12.32
C TYR A 119 2.79 -16.82 -13.07
N ARG A 120 3.53 -17.67 -13.79
CA ARG A 120 2.97 -18.86 -14.45
C ARG A 120 2.34 -19.82 -13.44
N ALA A 121 3.01 -20.07 -12.32
CA ALA A 121 2.48 -20.92 -11.26
C ALA A 121 1.20 -20.33 -10.64
N VAL A 122 1.19 -19.05 -10.29
CA VAL A 122 0.00 -18.38 -9.72
C VAL A 122 -1.17 -18.36 -10.70
N ALA A 123 -0.91 -18.10 -11.98
CA ALA A 123 -1.95 -18.06 -13.00
C ALA A 123 -2.57 -19.45 -13.27
N ALA A 124 -1.77 -20.52 -13.18
CA ALA A 124 -2.21 -21.89 -13.42
C ALA A 124 -2.89 -22.52 -12.19
N ASP A 125 -2.26 -22.40 -11.02
CA ASP A 125 -2.61 -23.15 -9.81
C ASP A 125 -3.31 -22.27 -8.75
N GLY A 126 -3.46 -20.98 -9.01
CA GLY A 126 -4.08 -20.02 -8.11
C GLY A 126 -3.13 -19.46 -7.04
N PRO A 127 -3.62 -18.57 -6.16
CA PRO A 127 -2.77 -17.88 -5.19
C PRO A 127 -2.15 -18.82 -4.15
N ASP A 128 -2.75 -19.98 -3.87
CA ASP A 128 -2.29 -20.88 -2.80
C ASP A 128 -0.87 -21.39 -3.02
N VAL A 129 -0.40 -21.47 -4.28
CA VAL A 129 1.00 -21.81 -4.59
C VAL A 129 1.99 -20.80 -4.03
N PHE A 130 1.60 -19.51 -3.97
CA PHE A 130 2.38 -18.40 -3.42
C PHE A 130 2.44 -18.44 -1.88
N TYR A 131 1.33 -18.84 -1.24
CA TYR A 131 1.18 -18.73 0.21
C TYR A 131 1.48 -20.04 0.94
N GLY A 132 0.72 -21.10 0.65
CA GLY A 132 0.86 -22.41 1.29
C GLY A 132 1.68 -23.41 0.48
N GLY A 133 1.96 -23.12 -0.79
CA GLY A 133 2.71 -23.98 -1.69
C GLY A 133 4.22 -23.72 -1.71
N ALA A 134 4.85 -24.16 -2.81
CA ALA A 134 6.30 -24.17 -2.96
C ALA A 134 6.94 -22.78 -2.92
N ILE A 135 6.27 -21.74 -3.43
CA ILE A 135 6.80 -20.36 -3.36
C ILE A 135 6.76 -19.88 -1.90
N GLY A 136 5.71 -20.20 -1.15
CA GLY A 136 5.63 -19.88 0.27
C GLY A 136 6.72 -20.57 1.09
N ASP A 137 7.08 -21.81 0.73
CA ASP A 137 8.22 -22.52 1.31
C ASP A 137 9.55 -21.80 1.03
N VAL A 138 9.78 -21.35 -0.21
CA VAL A 138 10.98 -20.60 -0.59
C VAL A 138 11.08 -19.27 0.18
N ILE A 139 9.98 -18.52 0.29
CA ILE A 139 9.94 -17.26 1.04
C ILE A 139 10.27 -17.51 2.51
N ALA A 140 9.58 -18.46 3.16
CA ALA A 140 9.80 -18.75 4.58
C ALA A 140 11.22 -19.26 4.86
N ALA A 141 11.78 -20.09 3.98
CA ALA A 141 13.15 -20.58 4.11
C ALA A 141 14.17 -19.43 4.00
N PHE A 142 14.01 -18.54 3.01
CA PHE A 142 14.88 -17.38 2.86
C PHE A 142 14.80 -16.45 4.06
N MET A 143 13.60 -16.17 4.56
CA MET A 143 13.42 -15.33 5.74
C MET A 143 14.08 -15.94 6.97
N ALA A 144 13.91 -17.24 7.20
CA ALA A 144 14.58 -17.93 8.30
C ALA A 144 16.12 -17.90 8.17
N GLU A 145 16.65 -18.10 6.96
CA GLU A 145 18.10 -18.06 6.70
C GLU A 145 18.68 -16.66 6.98
N MET A 146 17.96 -15.61 6.61
CA MET A 146 18.40 -14.23 6.76
C MET A 146 18.09 -13.63 8.15
N GLY A 147 17.43 -14.37 9.03
CA GLY A 147 17.05 -13.90 10.37
C GLY A 147 15.84 -12.96 10.38
N GLY A 148 14.94 -13.11 9.40
CA GLY A 148 13.66 -12.42 9.34
C GLY A 148 12.56 -13.12 10.14
N LEU A 149 11.45 -12.42 10.32
CA LEU A 149 10.34 -12.86 11.20
C LEU A 149 9.19 -13.55 10.46
N LEU A 150 9.08 -13.35 9.15
CA LEU A 150 7.99 -13.88 8.36
C LEU A 150 8.10 -15.39 8.21
N THR A 151 7.04 -16.09 8.62
CA THR A 151 6.92 -17.54 8.50
C THR A 151 5.93 -17.96 7.42
N LYS A 152 5.95 -19.25 7.07
CA LYS A 152 4.93 -19.83 6.19
C LYS A 152 3.52 -19.71 6.76
N GLN A 153 3.39 -19.80 8.09
CA GLN A 153 2.09 -19.69 8.74
C GLN A 153 1.53 -18.26 8.58
N ASP A 154 2.38 -17.24 8.69
CA ASP A 154 1.98 -15.85 8.44
C ASP A 154 1.44 -15.67 7.02
N LEU A 155 2.12 -16.24 6.01
CA LEU A 155 1.66 -16.23 4.62
C LEU A 155 0.28 -16.90 4.47
N ILE A 156 0.06 -18.03 5.12
CA ILE A 156 -1.20 -18.78 5.03
C ILE A 156 -2.35 -17.99 5.66
N ASP A 157 -2.12 -17.39 6.83
CA ASP A 157 -3.16 -16.75 7.65
C ASP A 157 -3.55 -15.37 7.13
N ASN A 158 -2.66 -14.69 6.41
CA ASN A 158 -2.95 -13.37 5.85
C ASN A 158 -3.86 -13.46 4.62
N LYS A 159 -5.17 -13.22 4.82
CA LYS A 159 -6.19 -13.26 3.76
C LYS A 159 -6.81 -11.89 3.48
N PRO A 160 -7.15 -11.57 2.20
CA PRO A 160 -7.89 -10.36 1.87
C PRO A 160 -9.25 -10.30 2.55
N GLN A 161 -9.71 -9.10 2.86
CA GLN A 161 -11.01 -8.83 3.46
C GLN A 161 -11.82 -7.87 2.60
N TRP A 162 -13.14 -8.13 2.50
CA TRP A 162 -14.06 -7.22 1.83
C TRP A 162 -14.70 -6.29 2.84
N LEU A 163 -14.35 -5.01 2.77
CA LEU A 163 -14.84 -3.99 3.69
C LEU A 163 -15.84 -3.07 3.00
N ASP A 164 -16.75 -2.52 3.80
CA ASP A 164 -17.59 -1.40 3.37
C ASP A 164 -16.75 -0.10 3.37
N PRO A 165 -16.82 0.71 2.30
CA PRO A 165 -16.09 1.97 2.27
C PRO A 165 -16.70 2.98 3.25
N LEU A 166 -15.88 3.91 3.70
CA LEU A 166 -16.34 5.15 4.31
C LEU A 166 -16.87 6.09 3.22
N GLY A 167 -17.99 6.76 3.47
CA GLY A 167 -18.62 7.66 2.53
C GLY A 167 -19.00 8.99 3.17
N VAL A 168 -18.73 10.08 2.48
CA VAL A 168 -19.25 11.42 2.83
C VAL A 168 -19.76 12.13 1.59
N ASP A 169 -20.79 12.95 1.77
CA ASP A 169 -21.18 13.91 0.75
C ASP A 169 -20.32 15.17 0.87
N TYR A 170 -19.86 15.66 -0.27
CA TYR A 170 -19.14 16.92 -0.43
C TYR A 170 -19.66 17.63 -1.67
N ARG A 171 -20.52 18.63 -1.45
CA ARG A 171 -21.21 19.37 -2.51
C ARG A 171 -22.04 18.40 -3.37
N ASP A 172 -21.85 18.40 -4.69
CA ASP A 172 -22.61 17.55 -5.63
C ASP A 172 -22.07 16.11 -5.75
N PHE A 173 -21.10 15.71 -4.92
CA PHE A 173 -20.42 14.42 -5.01
C PHE A 173 -20.50 13.63 -3.71
N THR A 174 -20.66 12.32 -3.82
CA THR A 174 -20.36 11.39 -2.73
C THR A 174 -18.93 10.87 -2.91
N ILE A 175 -18.11 11.04 -1.88
CA ILE A 175 -16.71 10.63 -1.86
C ILE A 175 -16.58 9.37 -1.02
N TRP A 176 -16.09 8.30 -1.64
CA TRP A 176 -15.82 7.01 -0.99
C TRP A 176 -14.33 6.85 -0.72
N ALA A 177 -13.99 6.31 0.45
CA ALA A 177 -12.61 5.96 0.77
C ALA A 177 -12.52 4.64 1.56
N PRO A 178 -11.36 3.97 1.54
CA PRO A 178 -11.13 2.80 2.37
C PRO A 178 -11.29 3.10 3.87
N PRO A 179 -11.88 2.18 4.66
CA PRO A 179 -11.87 2.27 6.12
C PRO A 179 -10.49 1.88 6.68
N ALA A 180 -10.36 1.84 8.01
CA ALA A 180 -9.19 1.30 8.68
C ALA A 180 -8.84 -0.11 8.12
N PRO A 181 -7.55 -0.44 7.93
CA PRO A 181 -6.36 0.25 8.44
C PRO A 181 -5.93 1.48 7.62
N CYS A 182 -6.56 1.74 6.46
CA CYS A 182 -6.31 2.96 5.72
C CYS A 182 -6.77 4.18 6.52
N GLN A 183 -5.94 5.23 6.55
CA GLN A 183 -6.24 6.44 7.32
C GLN A 183 -6.91 7.53 6.49
N ALA A 184 -7.69 7.12 5.49
CA ALA A 184 -8.38 8.03 4.58
C ALA A 184 -9.47 8.88 5.28
N ILE A 185 -9.80 8.55 6.52
CA ILE A 185 -10.61 9.38 7.42
C ILE A 185 -10.15 10.83 7.45
N GLN A 186 -8.84 11.11 7.42
CA GLN A 186 -8.32 12.48 7.39
C GLN A 186 -8.78 13.23 6.13
N TYR A 187 -8.77 12.59 4.96
CA TYR A 187 -9.18 13.25 3.72
C TYR A 187 -10.69 13.52 3.72
N LEU A 188 -11.49 12.56 4.18
CA LEU A 188 -12.94 12.71 4.28
C LEU A 188 -13.33 13.81 5.28
N GLU A 189 -12.70 13.83 6.45
CA GLU A 189 -12.92 14.87 7.46
C GLU A 189 -12.45 16.24 6.96
N THR A 190 -11.29 16.32 6.28
CA THR A 190 -10.84 17.57 5.64
C THR A 190 -11.90 18.11 4.68
N LEU A 191 -12.48 17.26 3.83
CA LEU A 191 -13.56 17.67 2.93
C LEU A 191 -14.80 18.11 3.68
N LYS A 192 -15.22 17.36 4.71
CA LYS A 192 -16.32 17.79 5.58
C LYS A 192 -16.05 19.16 6.18
N LEU A 193 -14.87 19.43 6.74
CA LEU A 193 -14.52 20.76 7.26
C LEU A 193 -14.59 21.85 6.18
N LEU A 194 -14.11 21.59 4.96
CA LEU A 194 -14.13 22.55 3.86
C LEU A 194 -15.52 22.83 3.28
N GLU A 195 -16.52 21.99 3.57
CA GLU A 195 -17.90 22.17 3.11
C GLU A 195 -18.52 23.48 3.62
N GLY A 196 -18.06 24.00 4.76
CA GLY A 196 -18.53 25.26 5.34
C GLY A 196 -17.99 26.52 4.67
N PHE A 197 -17.15 26.40 3.64
CA PHE A 197 -16.43 27.53 3.02
C PHE A 197 -16.66 27.60 1.50
N ASP A 198 -16.70 28.82 0.97
CA ASP A 198 -16.74 29.07 -0.47
C ASP A 198 -15.32 29.01 -1.08
N ILE A 199 -14.77 27.79 -1.12
CA ILE A 199 -13.44 27.52 -1.68
C ILE A 199 -13.34 27.96 -3.14
N ALA A 200 -14.44 27.89 -3.91
CA ALA A 200 -14.46 28.33 -5.31
C ALA A 200 -14.34 29.86 -5.41
N GLY A 201 -15.09 30.60 -4.60
CA GLY A 201 -15.03 32.06 -4.53
C GLY A 201 -13.69 32.60 -4.03
N MET A 202 -12.97 31.85 -3.19
CA MET A 202 -11.63 32.21 -2.72
C MET A 202 -10.55 32.15 -3.83
N GLY A 203 -10.79 31.41 -4.92
CA GLY A 203 -9.87 31.27 -6.05
C GLY A 203 -8.76 30.23 -5.86
N HIS A 204 -8.33 29.60 -6.95
CA HIS A 204 -7.31 28.53 -6.88
C HIS A 204 -5.93 29.07 -6.46
N ASN A 205 -5.30 28.42 -5.47
CA ASN A 205 -3.97 28.75 -4.93
C ASN A 205 -3.80 30.20 -4.44
N THR A 206 -4.88 30.85 -4.01
CA THR A 206 -4.80 32.11 -3.28
C THR A 206 -4.39 31.87 -1.82
N ALA A 207 -3.94 32.92 -1.13
CA ALA A 207 -3.59 32.84 0.28
C ALA A 207 -4.77 32.34 1.13
N ASP A 208 -5.97 32.83 0.84
CA ASP A 208 -7.19 32.46 1.56
C ASP A 208 -7.51 30.97 1.38
N THR A 209 -7.53 30.47 0.13
CA THR A 209 -7.77 29.05 -0.15
C THR A 209 -6.73 28.16 0.52
N LEU A 210 -5.44 28.53 0.44
CA LEU A 210 -4.36 27.75 1.04
C LEU A 210 -4.46 27.76 2.57
N HIS A 211 -4.73 28.92 3.18
CA HIS A 211 -4.89 29.03 4.62
C HIS A 211 -6.07 28.17 5.12
N THR A 212 -7.26 28.32 4.52
CA THR A 212 -8.45 27.52 4.88
C THR A 212 -8.19 26.03 4.70
N PHE A 213 -7.54 25.62 3.61
CA PHE A 213 -7.17 24.23 3.38
C PHE A 213 -6.20 23.69 4.43
N ILE A 214 -5.14 24.45 4.74
CA ILE A 214 -4.13 24.07 5.75
C ILE A 214 -4.77 23.91 7.13
N GLU A 215 -5.62 24.83 7.57
CA GLU A 215 -6.27 24.74 8.87
C GLU A 215 -7.24 23.55 8.95
N ALA A 216 -7.99 23.26 7.89
CA ALA A 216 -8.83 22.08 7.82
C ALA A 216 -8.00 20.78 7.91
N VAL A 217 -6.88 20.70 7.17
CA VAL A 217 -5.97 19.56 7.22
C VAL A 217 -5.35 19.38 8.60
N LYS A 218 -4.96 20.47 9.29
CA LYS A 218 -4.40 20.40 10.65
C LYS A 218 -5.40 19.77 11.62
N LEU A 219 -6.64 20.23 11.60
CA LEU A 219 -7.70 19.71 12.47
C LEU A 219 -7.95 18.21 12.22
N ALA A 220 -8.16 17.82 10.96
CA ALA A 220 -8.38 16.42 10.58
C ALA A 220 -7.15 15.53 10.85
N CYS A 221 -5.93 16.08 10.75
CA CYS A 221 -4.71 15.37 11.08
C CYS A 221 -4.60 15.05 12.58
N ILE A 222 -4.96 16.01 13.44
CA ILE A 222 -5.00 15.79 14.90
C ILE A 222 -5.97 14.65 15.23
N ASP A 223 -7.17 14.67 14.62
CA ASP A 223 -8.19 13.66 14.88
C ASP A 223 -7.78 12.29 14.33
N ARG A 224 -7.17 12.21 13.14
CA ARG A 224 -6.57 10.98 12.62
C ARG A 224 -5.51 10.42 13.57
N ILE A 225 -4.55 11.24 14.01
CA ILE A 225 -3.48 10.80 14.92
C ILE A 225 -4.06 10.24 16.22
N GLN A 226 -5.09 10.90 16.75
CA GLN A 226 -5.67 10.51 18.03
C GLN A 226 -6.57 9.27 17.93
N TYR A 227 -7.30 9.09 16.82
CA TYR A 227 -8.42 8.15 16.77
C TYR A 227 -8.33 7.07 15.69
N ALA A 228 -7.53 7.23 14.63
CA ALA A 228 -7.60 6.34 13.46
C ALA A 228 -7.05 4.92 13.70
N THR A 229 -6.19 4.74 14.71
CA THR A 229 -5.58 3.44 15.05
C THR A 229 -6.28 2.75 16.22
N LEU A 230 -7.34 3.34 16.77
CA LEU A 230 -8.13 2.72 17.84
C LEU A 230 -8.93 1.54 17.27
N PRO A 231 -9.05 0.41 18.01
CA PRO A 231 -9.87 -0.72 17.59
C PRO A 231 -11.33 -0.32 17.31
N ASP A 232 -11.89 0.56 18.15
CA ASP A 232 -13.24 1.12 18.00
C ASP A 232 -13.17 2.60 17.60
N SER A 233 -12.50 2.89 16.47
CA SER A 233 -12.39 4.26 15.98
C SER A 233 -13.78 4.90 15.80
N PRO A 234 -14.05 6.08 16.40
CA PRO A 234 -15.35 6.75 16.33
C PRO A 234 -15.57 7.46 14.97
N THR A 235 -15.27 6.79 13.87
CA THR A 235 -15.23 7.35 12.51
C THR A 235 -16.52 8.04 12.11
N ALA A 236 -17.68 7.46 12.45
CA ALA A 236 -18.98 8.07 12.18
C ALA A 236 -19.20 9.40 12.94
N GLY A 237 -18.66 9.50 14.16
CA GLY A 237 -18.71 10.73 14.95
C GLY A 237 -17.81 11.82 14.36
N LEU A 238 -16.58 11.46 13.99
CA LEU A 238 -15.60 12.37 13.37
C LEU A 238 -16.13 12.95 12.05
N LEU A 239 -16.83 12.14 11.25
CA LEU A 239 -17.41 12.58 9.97
C LEU A 239 -18.79 13.24 10.08
N SER A 240 -19.35 13.36 11.28
CA SER A 240 -20.68 13.95 11.46
C SER A 240 -20.67 15.46 11.24
N ASP A 241 -21.77 15.99 10.69
CA ASP A 241 -21.94 17.43 10.45
C ASP A 241 -21.77 18.26 11.73
N GLY A 242 -22.32 17.78 12.84
CA GLY A 242 -22.25 18.45 14.14
C GLY A 242 -20.82 18.55 14.66
N TYR A 243 -20.05 17.47 14.58
CA TYR A 243 -18.65 17.49 14.98
C TYR A 243 -17.82 18.40 14.08
N CYS A 244 -17.92 18.24 12.76
CA CYS A 244 -17.20 19.08 11.80
C CYS A 244 -17.58 20.56 11.96
N GLN A 245 -18.83 20.90 12.28
CA GLN A 245 -19.23 22.27 12.58
C GLN A 245 -18.53 22.82 13.83
N GLN A 246 -18.44 22.04 14.91
CA GLN A 246 -17.69 22.42 16.10
C GLN A 246 -16.20 22.61 15.79
N ARG A 247 -15.60 21.73 14.99
CA ARG A 247 -14.17 21.81 14.64
C ARG A 247 -13.84 23.07 13.84
N ARG A 248 -14.71 23.50 12.91
CA ARG A 248 -14.53 24.74 12.13
C ARG A 248 -14.39 26.00 13.01
N THR A 249 -14.99 26.04 14.21
CA THR A 249 -14.86 27.20 15.10
C THR A 249 -13.50 27.29 15.79
N LEU A 250 -12.69 26.24 15.73
CA LEU A 250 -11.33 26.21 16.31
C LEU A 250 -10.28 26.74 15.33
N GLY A 251 -10.53 26.61 14.02
CA GLY A 251 -9.66 27.11 12.96
C GLY A 251 -9.85 28.59 12.63
N SER A 252 -10.86 29.24 13.22
CA SER A 252 -11.18 30.66 12.98
C SER A 252 -10.50 31.62 13.98
N VAL A 253 -9.35 31.24 14.54
CA VAL A 253 -8.56 32.17 15.36
C VAL A 253 -7.75 33.05 14.40
N ASP A 254 -8.11 34.34 14.39
CA ASP A 254 -7.54 35.48 13.65
C ASP A 254 -8.18 35.80 12.28
N GLY A 255 -9.30 36.55 12.37
CA GLY A 255 -9.80 37.47 11.34
C GLY A 255 -10.27 38.76 12.01
#